data_AF-A0A660NP17-F1
#
_entry.id   AF-A0A660NP17-F1
#
_cell.length_a   1.000
_cell.length_b   1.000
_cell.length_c   1.000
_cell.angle_alpha   90.00
_cell.angle_beta   90.00
_cell.angle_gamma   90.00
#
_symmetry.space_group_name_H-M   'P 1'
#
loop_
_entity.id
_entity.type
_entity.pdbx_description
1 polymer ?
#
loop_
_entity_poly.entity_id
_entity_poly.type
_entity_poly.pdbx_seq_one_letter_code
_entity_poly.pdbx_strand_id
1 'polypeptide(L)'
;KDLYQQAWKARLKGLATYRPNNVLGAVLEAAPAKPEEKPAENAAAPAVPDVDPMRRVIERRPPGALNAVAEKIEYWTQEGQQRLYLIVSFLPVEAGDGSHVERAIEFFMPVGQSGESQQWITATMRMLSLAARGGFLDRALSDMRKVTWDRGPVRLGFYEKADGTRVPRWHDSEVAAIAYALQNLIARRQEAVQASLFDPDELPAESSAAVQSAVSGTESGVMAGKKCSECGAYAMIRKDGCDYCTQCGMLGSCG
;
A
#
# COMPACT_ATOMS: atom_id res chain seq x y z
N LYS A 1 -10.11 37.57 43.02
CA LYS A 1 -9.12 38.67 42.98
C LYS A 1 -8.54 39.02 44.36
N ASP A 2 -9.02 38.43 45.47
CA ASP A 2 -8.54 38.74 46.84
C ASP A 2 -7.69 37.64 47.50
N LEU A 3 -7.19 36.70 46.70
CA LEU A 3 -6.56 35.46 47.18
C LEU A 3 -5.35 35.72 48.09
N TYR A 4 -4.49 36.67 47.72
CA TYR A 4 -3.31 37.02 48.53
C TYR A 4 -3.66 37.73 49.85
N GLN A 5 -4.71 38.56 49.85
CA GLN A 5 -5.19 39.18 51.10
C GLN A 5 -5.79 38.15 52.06
N GLN A 6 -6.51 37.15 51.54
CA GLN A 6 -7.04 36.06 52.34
C GLN A 6 -5.92 35.20 52.95
N ALA A 7 -4.90 34.85 52.15
CA ALA A 7 -3.75 34.09 52.62
C ALA A 7 -2.99 34.80 53.76
N TRP A 8 -2.83 36.13 53.65
CA TRP A 8 -2.21 36.95 54.70
C TRP A 8 -3.04 36.99 55.98
N LYS A 9 -4.37 37.19 55.89
CA LYS A 9 -5.28 37.15 57.05
C LYS A 9 -5.25 35.78 57.75
N ALA A 10 -5.09 34.70 56.99
CA ALA A 10 -4.97 33.34 57.50
C ALA A 10 -3.58 33.02 58.09
N ARG A 11 -2.66 33.99 58.15
CA ARG A 11 -1.28 33.84 58.67
C ARG A 11 -0.46 32.74 57.97
N LEU A 12 -0.72 32.50 56.68
CA LEU A 12 0.05 31.55 55.90
C LEU A 12 1.44 32.11 55.59
N LYS A 13 2.47 31.27 55.76
CA LYS A 13 3.87 31.64 55.48
C LYS A 13 4.19 31.73 53.97
N GLY A 14 3.30 31.22 53.12
CA GLY A 14 3.42 31.28 51.66
C GLY A 14 2.20 30.67 50.97
N LEU A 15 2.00 31.02 49.69
CA LEU A 15 0.91 30.50 48.85
C LEU A 15 1.48 30.27 47.44
N ALA A 16 1.25 29.07 46.87
CA ALA A 16 1.53 28.77 45.47
C ALA A 16 0.20 28.65 44.71
N THR A 17 0.06 29.37 43.60
CA THR A 17 -1.12 29.30 42.74
C THR A 17 -0.77 28.61 41.43
N TYR A 18 -1.47 27.53 41.12
CA TYR A 18 -1.38 26.88 39.83
C TYR A 18 -2.26 27.62 38.83
N ARG A 19 -1.71 28.02 37.68
CA ARG A 19 -2.46 28.69 36.61
C ARG A 19 -2.85 27.64 35.57
N PRO A 20 -4.12 27.27 35.44
CA PRO A 20 -4.53 26.29 34.45
C PRO A 20 -4.23 26.80 33.03
N ASN A 21 -3.78 25.88 32.18
CA ASN A 21 -3.54 26.14 30.76
C ASN A 21 -4.00 24.91 29.95
N ASN A 22 -4.36 25.11 28.69
CA ASN A 22 -4.96 24.11 27.81
C ASN A 22 -4.08 22.88 27.54
N VAL A 23 -2.79 22.94 27.89
CA VAL A 23 -1.84 21.84 27.71
C VAL A 23 -1.73 20.94 28.95
N LEU A 24 -1.88 21.49 30.16
CA LEU A 24 -1.65 20.76 31.42
C LEU A 24 -2.93 20.51 32.23
N GLY A 25 -4.05 21.14 31.86
CA GLY A 25 -5.32 21.00 32.57
C GLY A 25 -5.33 21.69 33.95
N ALA A 26 -6.48 21.64 34.62
CA ALA A 26 -6.62 22.13 35.98
C ALA A 26 -6.48 20.96 36.97
N VAL A 27 -5.62 21.11 37.99
CA VAL A 27 -5.33 20.04 38.97
C VAL A 27 -6.49 19.82 39.95
N LEU A 28 -7.37 20.82 40.12
CA LEU A 28 -8.59 20.73 40.92
C LEU A 28 -9.71 21.49 40.21
N GLU A 29 -10.60 20.76 39.57
CA GLU A 29 -11.87 21.30 39.06
C GLU A 29 -12.96 21.02 40.10
N ALA A 30 -13.66 22.07 40.55
CA ALA A 30 -14.89 21.91 41.29
C ALA A 30 -15.97 21.45 40.30
N ALA A 31 -16.70 20.38 40.63
CA ALA A 31 -17.78 19.87 39.79
C ALA A 31 -18.77 21.00 39.46
N PRO A 32 -19.04 21.29 38.17
CA PRO A 32 -19.99 22.33 37.82
C PRO A 32 -21.39 21.92 38.26
N ALA A 33 -22.12 22.87 38.85
CA ALA A 33 -23.51 22.71 39.18
C ALA A 33 -24.32 22.36 37.92
N LYS A 34 -25.19 21.36 38.06
CA LYS A 34 -26.10 20.83 37.04
C LYS A 34 -26.90 21.97 36.40
N PRO A 35 -26.71 22.28 35.10
CA PRO A 35 -27.52 23.28 34.42
C PRO A 35 -28.92 22.74 34.13
N GLU A 36 -29.94 23.55 34.45
CA GLU A 36 -31.34 23.34 34.06
C GLU A 36 -31.51 23.29 32.54
N GLU A 37 -32.40 22.40 32.09
CA GLU A 37 -32.75 22.15 30.70
C GLU A 37 -33.32 23.40 30.01
N LYS A 38 -32.69 23.79 28.89
CA LYS A 38 -33.31 24.55 27.80
C LYS A 38 -33.41 23.68 26.56
N PRO A 39 -34.44 23.87 25.70
CA PRO A 39 -34.79 22.92 24.65
C PRO A 39 -33.70 22.80 23.59
N ALA A 40 -33.46 21.56 23.15
CA ALA A 40 -32.45 21.21 22.16
C ALA A 40 -32.74 21.83 20.78
N GLU A 41 -31.87 22.74 20.37
CA GLU A 41 -31.75 23.21 19.00
C GLU A 41 -30.57 22.45 18.36
N ASN A 42 -30.90 21.58 17.39
CA ASN A 42 -30.00 20.88 16.46
C ASN A 42 -28.60 20.51 16.98
N ALA A 43 -28.52 19.40 17.71
CA ALA A 43 -27.28 18.63 17.80
C ALA A 43 -26.92 18.13 16.39
N ALA A 44 -25.96 18.81 15.76
CA ALA A 44 -25.25 18.27 14.61
C ALA A 44 -24.75 16.87 14.99
N ALA A 45 -25.05 15.89 14.14
CA ALA A 45 -24.56 14.53 14.30
C ALA A 45 -23.04 14.53 14.52
N PRO A 46 -22.49 13.70 15.42
CA PRO A 46 -21.06 13.60 15.59
C PRO A 46 -20.43 13.28 14.23
N ALA A 47 -19.49 14.11 13.79
CA ALA A 47 -18.72 13.88 12.58
C ALA A 47 -18.12 12.47 12.66
N VAL A 48 -18.54 11.60 11.74
CA VAL A 48 -17.95 10.27 11.58
C VAL A 48 -16.46 10.51 11.35
N PRO A 49 -15.55 9.91 12.14
CA PRO A 49 -14.13 10.03 11.84
C PRO A 49 -13.94 9.57 10.38
N ASP A 50 -13.24 10.38 9.59
CA ASP A 50 -12.85 10.07 8.22
C ASP A 50 -11.83 8.92 8.27
N VAL A 51 -12.35 7.70 8.46
CA VAL A 51 -11.56 6.48 8.48
C VAL A 51 -11.31 6.12 7.03
N ASP A 52 -10.05 6.24 6.61
CA ASP A 52 -9.59 5.78 5.30
C ASP A 52 -10.20 4.41 4.99
N PRO A 53 -11.04 4.30 3.94
CA PRO A 53 -11.75 3.07 3.62
C PRO A 53 -10.78 1.90 3.40
N MET A 54 -9.55 2.16 2.92
CA MET A 54 -8.50 1.17 2.69
C MET A 54 -7.91 0.60 4.00
N ARG A 55 -8.04 1.34 5.11
CA ARG A 55 -7.51 0.96 6.43
C ARG A 55 -8.58 0.45 7.40
N ARG A 56 -9.86 0.59 7.05
CA ARG A 56 -10.96 0.07 7.86
C ARG A 56 -10.82 -1.43 8.10
N VAL A 57 -10.94 -1.87 9.35
CA VAL A 57 -10.90 -3.28 9.70
C VAL A 57 -12.20 -3.96 9.28
N ILE A 58 -12.08 -5.09 8.58
CA ILE A 58 -13.17 -5.98 8.19
C ILE A 58 -13.09 -7.20 9.11
N GLU A 59 -13.85 -7.20 10.20
CA GLU A 59 -13.78 -8.25 11.22
C GLU A 59 -14.08 -9.64 10.66
N ARG A 60 -15.10 -9.73 9.79
CA ARG A 60 -15.52 -10.99 9.19
C ARG A 60 -15.79 -10.82 7.70
N ARG A 61 -15.37 -11.81 6.92
CA ARG A 61 -15.77 -11.93 5.51
C ARG A 61 -17.31 -12.10 5.42
N PRO A 62 -18.02 -11.25 4.68
CA PRO A 62 -19.45 -11.42 4.42
C PRO A 62 -19.75 -12.76 3.73
N PRO A 63 -20.90 -13.41 4.03
CA PRO A 63 -21.33 -14.59 3.28
C PRO A 63 -21.69 -14.21 1.84
N GLY A 64 -21.49 -15.14 0.91
CA GLY A 64 -21.86 -14.97 -0.50
C GLY A 64 -20.67 -14.94 -1.46
N ALA A 65 -20.97 -14.64 -2.72
CA ALA A 65 -19.97 -14.51 -3.78
C ALA A 65 -19.27 -13.14 -3.69
N LEU A 66 -18.01 -13.12 -4.12
CA LEU A 66 -17.21 -11.91 -4.28
C LEU A 66 -16.72 -11.84 -5.72
N ASN A 67 -16.54 -10.61 -6.23
CA ASN A 67 -15.90 -10.41 -7.52
C ASN A 67 -14.42 -10.77 -7.37
N ALA A 68 -13.97 -11.79 -8.10
CA ALA A 68 -12.59 -12.24 -8.09
C ALA A 68 -11.96 -12.13 -9.48
N VAL A 69 -10.71 -11.69 -9.51
CA VAL A 69 -9.88 -11.67 -10.71
C VAL A 69 -8.88 -12.81 -10.62
N ALA A 70 -8.86 -13.68 -11.64
CA ALA A 70 -7.85 -14.70 -11.81
C ALA A 70 -6.84 -14.24 -12.87
N GLU A 71 -5.58 -14.07 -12.47
CA GLU A 71 -4.49 -13.62 -13.33
C GLU A 71 -3.43 -14.70 -13.45
N LYS A 72 -3.09 -15.06 -14.69
CA LYS A 72 -1.91 -15.87 -15.00
C LYS A 72 -0.71 -14.94 -15.10
N ILE A 73 0.30 -15.14 -14.27
CA ILE A 73 1.56 -14.41 -14.39
C ILE A 73 2.64 -15.33 -14.97
N GLU A 74 3.49 -14.73 -15.79
CA GLU A 74 4.66 -15.38 -16.37
C GLU A 74 5.90 -14.57 -15.99
N TYR A 75 6.89 -15.23 -15.41
CA TYR A 75 8.12 -14.60 -14.94
C TYR A 75 9.32 -15.46 -15.31
N TRP A 76 10.51 -14.86 -15.27
CA TRP A 76 11.76 -15.53 -15.60
C TRP A 76 12.65 -15.66 -14.37
N THR A 77 13.17 -16.86 -14.15
CA THR A 77 14.20 -17.16 -13.15
C THR A 77 15.43 -17.74 -13.86
N GLN A 78 16.46 -18.11 -13.10
CA GLN A 78 17.63 -18.82 -13.64
C GLN A 78 17.27 -20.20 -14.22
N GLU A 79 16.19 -20.81 -13.74
CA GLU A 79 15.68 -22.11 -14.22
C GLU A 79 14.82 -21.97 -15.48
N GLY A 80 14.61 -20.74 -15.96
CA GLY A 80 13.85 -20.42 -17.16
C GLY A 80 12.51 -19.75 -16.88
N GLN A 81 11.57 -19.91 -17.81
CA GLN A 81 10.26 -19.28 -17.73
C GLN A 81 9.32 -20.07 -16.80
N GLN A 82 8.78 -19.40 -15.81
CA GLN A 82 7.84 -19.94 -14.84
C GLN A 82 6.44 -19.34 -15.06
N ARG A 83 5.41 -20.06 -14.59
CA ARG A 83 4.00 -19.66 -14.71
C ARG A 83 3.25 -20.01 -13.44
N LEU A 84 2.46 -19.06 -12.94
CA LEU A 84 1.54 -19.32 -11.83
C LEU A 84 0.25 -18.52 -11.99
N TYR A 85 -0.77 -18.89 -11.22
CA TYR A 85 -2.06 -18.19 -11.20
C TYR A 85 -2.24 -17.52 -9.83
N LEU A 86 -2.71 -16.28 -9.85
CA LEU A 86 -3.13 -15.53 -8.67
C LEU A 86 -4.63 -15.26 -8.77
N ILE A 87 -5.34 -15.43 -7.67
CA ILE A 87 -6.76 -15.09 -7.58
C ILE A 87 -6.92 -14.07 -6.46
N VAL A 88 -7.54 -12.94 -6.76
CA VAL A 88 -7.77 -11.85 -5.81
C VAL A 88 -9.26 -11.55 -5.76
N SER A 89 -9.87 -11.66 -4.59
CA SER A 89 -11.27 -11.30 -4.36
C SER A 89 -11.39 -9.87 -3.83
N PHE A 90 -12.36 -9.13 -4.37
CA PHE A 90 -12.63 -7.74 -4.04
C PHE A 90 -13.97 -7.59 -3.32
N LEU A 91 -14.01 -6.67 -2.35
CA LEU A 91 -15.20 -6.28 -1.60
C LEU A 91 -15.42 -4.76 -1.75
N PRO A 92 -16.60 -4.30 -2.17
CA PRO A 92 -16.95 -2.88 -2.11
C PRO A 92 -17.11 -2.46 -0.65
N VAL A 93 -16.43 -1.38 -0.27
CA VAL A 93 -16.49 -0.78 1.07
C VAL A 93 -16.94 0.67 0.92
N GLU A 94 -17.91 1.08 1.73
CA GLU A 94 -18.35 2.48 1.80
C GLU A 94 -17.25 3.38 2.36
N ALA A 95 -16.96 4.46 1.61
CA ALA A 95 -16.13 5.57 2.01
C ALA A 95 -16.95 6.63 2.77
N GLY A 96 -16.25 7.57 3.42
CA GLY A 96 -16.88 8.61 4.25
C GLY A 96 -17.78 9.57 3.48
N ASP A 97 -17.61 9.68 2.17
CA ASP A 97 -18.43 10.48 1.25
C ASP A 97 -19.64 9.70 0.68
N GLY A 98 -19.84 8.45 1.10
CA GLY A 98 -20.89 7.57 0.58
C GLY A 98 -20.53 6.87 -0.73
N SER A 99 -19.35 7.11 -1.30
CA SER A 99 -18.86 6.36 -2.46
C SER A 99 -18.43 4.94 -2.06
N HIS A 100 -18.33 4.03 -3.02
CA HIS A 100 -17.82 2.69 -2.80
C HIS A 100 -16.39 2.55 -3.35
N VAL A 101 -15.48 2.04 -2.52
CA VAL A 101 -14.12 1.68 -2.92
C VAL A 101 -13.99 0.17 -2.89
N GLU A 102 -13.51 -0.43 -3.99
CA GLU A 102 -13.20 -1.85 -4.01
C GLU A 102 -11.88 -2.13 -3.29
N ARG A 103 -11.94 -3.03 -2.30
CA ARG A 103 -10.77 -3.52 -1.56
C ARG A 103 -10.49 -4.97 -1.88
N ALA A 104 -9.25 -5.29 -2.19
CA ALA A 104 -8.80 -6.67 -2.20
C ALA A 104 -8.84 -7.21 -0.76
N ILE A 105 -9.56 -8.31 -0.54
CA ILE A 105 -9.78 -8.90 0.79
C ILE A 105 -9.33 -10.34 0.92
N GLU A 106 -9.18 -11.07 -0.19
CA GLU A 106 -8.69 -12.44 -0.18
C GLU A 106 -7.77 -12.71 -1.35
N PHE A 107 -6.77 -13.56 -1.09
CA PHE A 107 -5.74 -13.94 -2.04
C PHE A 107 -5.64 -15.46 -2.07
N PHE A 108 -5.53 -16.01 -3.26
CA PHE A 108 -5.28 -17.43 -3.46
C PHE A 108 -4.21 -17.60 -4.54
N MET A 109 -3.40 -18.63 -4.36
CA MET A 109 -2.42 -19.06 -5.34
C MET A 109 -2.52 -20.57 -5.47
N PRO A 110 -3.31 -21.09 -6.43
CA PRO A 110 -3.44 -22.51 -6.65
C PRO A 110 -2.10 -23.05 -7.17
N VAL A 111 -1.40 -23.79 -6.31
CA VAL A 111 -0.20 -24.56 -6.67
C VAL A 111 -0.48 -26.05 -6.48
N GLY A 112 0.38 -26.90 -7.06
CA GLY A 112 0.24 -28.36 -7.00
C GLY A 112 -0.05 -28.89 -5.59
N GLN A 113 -0.91 -29.91 -5.50
CA GLN A 113 -1.61 -30.32 -4.28
C GLN A 113 -0.80 -31.18 -3.28
N SER A 114 0.52 -31.33 -3.44
CA SER A 114 1.28 -32.29 -2.62
C SER A 114 2.76 -31.93 -2.46
N GLY A 115 3.05 -30.76 -1.87
CA GLY A 115 4.44 -30.36 -1.55
C GLY A 115 4.55 -29.40 -0.37
N GLU A 116 5.74 -29.33 0.24
CA GLU A 116 6.07 -28.37 1.31
C GLU A 116 5.77 -26.92 0.89
N SER A 117 6.06 -26.60 -0.38
CA SER A 117 5.74 -25.31 -0.99
C SER A 117 4.26 -24.94 -0.88
N GLN A 118 3.34 -25.90 -1.03
CA GLN A 118 1.91 -25.64 -0.92
C GLN A 118 1.49 -25.22 0.50
N GLN A 119 2.10 -25.79 1.54
CA GLN A 119 1.79 -25.44 2.93
C GLN A 119 2.17 -23.99 3.22
N TRP A 120 3.38 -23.60 2.84
CA TRP A 120 3.87 -22.23 2.98
C TRP A 120 3.09 -21.24 2.12
N ILE A 121 2.72 -21.62 0.90
CA ILE A 121 1.90 -20.79 0.01
C ILE A 121 0.51 -20.59 0.61
N THR A 122 -0.12 -21.65 1.08
CA THR A 122 -1.45 -21.58 1.73
C THR A 122 -1.40 -20.71 2.98
N ALA A 123 -0.38 -20.87 3.82
CA ALA A 123 -0.18 -20.04 4.99
C ALA A 123 0.03 -18.57 4.61
N THR A 124 0.88 -18.28 3.63
CA THR A 124 1.17 -16.92 3.16
C THR A 124 -0.08 -16.24 2.62
N MET A 125 -0.86 -16.92 1.78
CA MET A 125 -2.10 -16.39 1.20
C MET A 125 -3.18 -16.13 2.27
N ARG A 126 -3.28 -16.99 3.29
CA ARG A 126 -4.16 -16.77 4.45
C ARG A 126 -3.73 -15.56 5.28
N MET A 127 -2.43 -15.42 5.55
CA MET A 127 -1.89 -14.27 6.29
C MET A 127 -2.05 -12.96 5.52
N LEU A 128 -1.86 -12.99 4.19
CA LEU A 128 -2.07 -11.82 3.34
C LEU A 128 -3.56 -11.41 3.30
N SER A 129 -4.47 -12.39 3.23
CA SER A 129 -5.92 -12.15 3.33
C SER A 129 -6.31 -11.58 4.69
N LEU A 130 -5.65 -12.03 5.77
CA LEU A 130 -5.82 -11.43 7.10
C LEU A 130 -5.32 -9.98 7.13
N ALA A 131 -4.14 -9.70 6.55
CA ALA A 131 -3.58 -8.36 6.48
C ALA A 131 -4.47 -7.38 5.70
N ALA A 132 -5.07 -7.85 4.60
CA ALA A 132 -6.03 -7.08 3.85
C ALA A 132 -7.29 -6.72 4.63
N ARG A 133 -7.89 -7.70 5.31
CA ARG A 133 -9.02 -7.44 6.20
C ARG A 133 -8.65 -6.53 7.38
N GLY A 134 -7.43 -6.65 7.88
CA GLY A 134 -6.90 -5.81 8.97
C GLY A 134 -6.55 -4.38 8.56
N GLY A 135 -6.60 -4.03 7.27
CA GLY A 135 -6.34 -2.67 6.80
C GLY A 135 -4.84 -2.30 6.67
N PHE A 136 -3.96 -3.29 6.53
CA PHE A 136 -2.50 -3.08 6.40
C PHE A 136 -1.88 -3.86 5.23
N LEU A 137 -2.67 -4.09 4.16
CA LEU A 137 -2.24 -4.80 2.96
C LEU A 137 -1.03 -4.16 2.28
N ASP A 138 -1.02 -2.83 2.20
CA ASP A 138 0.05 -2.02 1.62
C ASP A 138 1.40 -2.32 2.29
N ARG A 139 1.41 -2.35 3.63
CA ARG A 139 2.59 -2.70 4.41
C ARG A 139 2.99 -4.16 4.20
N ALA A 140 2.02 -5.08 4.22
CA ALA A 140 2.29 -6.50 4.01
C ALA A 140 2.91 -6.76 2.64
N LEU A 141 2.36 -6.18 1.56
CA LEU A 141 2.92 -6.28 0.22
C LEU A 141 4.30 -5.61 0.13
N SER A 142 4.48 -4.42 0.75
CA SER A 142 5.77 -3.74 0.81
C SER A 142 6.86 -4.57 1.52
N ASP A 143 6.50 -5.29 2.58
CA ASP A 143 7.42 -6.20 3.26
C ASP A 143 7.71 -7.47 2.42
N MET A 144 6.71 -8.01 1.71
CA MET A 144 6.94 -9.08 0.74
C MET A 144 7.89 -8.66 -0.39
N ARG A 145 7.86 -7.39 -0.83
CA ARG A 145 8.80 -6.83 -1.83
C ARG A 145 10.27 -6.85 -1.36
N LYS A 146 10.52 -6.96 -0.06
CA LYS A 146 11.86 -6.98 0.55
C LYS A 146 12.40 -8.40 0.74
N VAL A 147 11.59 -9.43 0.51
CA VAL A 147 12.05 -10.82 0.62
C VAL A 147 13.14 -11.06 -0.43
N THR A 148 14.32 -11.45 0.02
CA THR A 148 15.47 -11.76 -0.83
C THR A 148 15.65 -13.26 -0.98
N TRP A 149 16.20 -13.67 -2.12
CA TRP A 149 16.55 -15.06 -2.39
C TRP A 149 17.94 -15.16 -3.02
N ASP A 150 18.63 -16.29 -2.79
CA ASP A 150 19.97 -16.58 -3.27
C ASP A 150 20.00 -17.21 -4.68
N ARG A 151 18.85 -17.69 -5.20
CA ARG A 151 18.71 -18.20 -6.58
C ARG A 151 18.68 -17.11 -7.65
N GLY A 152 19.04 -15.89 -7.29
CA GLY A 152 19.18 -14.75 -8.19
C GLY A 152 17.88 -14.02 -8.51
N PRO A 153 17.97 -12.99 -9.39
CA PRO A 153 16.88 -12.06 -9.59
C PRO A 153 15.78 -12.67 -10.46
N VAL A 154 14.54 -12.31 -10.14
CA VAL A 154 13.34 -12.71 -10.87
C VAL A 154 12.87 -11.56 -11.74
N ARG A 155 12.72 -11.80 -13.05
CA ARG A 155 12.21 -10.79 -13.99
C ARG A 155 10.71 -10.93 -14.16
N LEU A 156 9.95 -9.90 -13.79
CA LEU A 156 8.51 -9.84 -13.95
C LEU A 156 8.03 -8.40 -14.15
N GLY A 157 7.32 -8.18 -15.26
CA GLY A 157 6.72 -6.90 -15.61
C GLY A 157 7.74 -5.83 -16.03
N PHE A 158 7.27 -4.58 -16.04
CA PHE A 158 8.01 -3.44 -16.57
C PHE A 158 8.01 -2.28 -15.59
N TYR A 159 9.08 -1.51 -15.59
CA TYR A 159 9.16 -0.17 -14.99
C TYR A 159 9.04 0.84 -16.12
N GLU A 160 8.14 1.81 -15.96
CA GLU A 160 8.00 2.93 -16.88
C GLU A 160 8.83 4.10 -16.37
N LYS A 161 9.73 4.59 -17.21
CA LYS A 161 10.55 5.75 -16.94
C LYS A 161 9.75 7.04 -17.16
N ALA A 162 10.30 8.15 -16.70
CA ALA A 162 9.69 9.48 -16.87
C ALA A 162 9.51 9.90 -18.35
N ASP A 163 10.26 9.29 -19.27
CA ASP A 163 10.15 9.48 -20.71
C ASP A 163 9.13 8.54 -21.38
N GLY A 164 8.38 7.74 -20.60
CA GLY A 164 7.45 6.72 -21.09
C GLY A 164 8.11 5.42 -21.54
N THR A 165 9.45 5.32 -21.49
CA THR A 165 10.15 4.09 -21.89
C THR A 165 9.89 2.98 -20.87
N ARG A 166 9.42 1.83 -21.35
CA ARG A 166 9.19 0.64 -20.52
C ARG A 166 10.39 -0.28 -20.55
N VAL A 167 11.00 -0.50 -19.38
CA VAL A 167 12.15 -1.39 -19.20
C VAL A 167 11.76 -2.60 -18.35
N PRO A 168 12.37 -3.79 -18.55
CA PRO A 168 12.05 -4.96 -17.74
C PRO A 168 12.36 -4.73 -16.26
N ARG A 169 11.47 -5.20 -15.38
CA ARG A 169 11.64 -5.07 -13.93
C ARG A 169 12.12 -6.39 -13.31
N TRP A 170 13.08 -6.25 -12.40
CA TRP A 170 13.73 -7.33 -11.67
C TRP A 170 13.47 -7.22 -10.18
N HIS A 171 13.39 -8.38 -9.53
CA HIS A 171 13.00 -8.55 -8.14
C HIS A 171 13.96 -9.50 -7.45
N ASP A 172 14.15 -9.36 -6.13
CA ASP A 172 15.16 -10.14 -5.39
C ASP A 172 14.70 -11.57 -5.06
N SER A 173 13.42 -11.87 -5.27
CA SER A 173 12.84 -13.20 -5.06
C SER A 173 11.53 -13.35 -5.83
N GLU A 174 11.03 -14.59 -5.93
CA GLU A 174 9.69 -14.87 -6.44
C GLU A 174 8.60 -14.24 -5.58
N VAL A 175 8.78 -14.22 -4.25
CA VAL A 175 7.84 -13.58 -3.31
C VAL A 175 7.72 -12.08 -3.59
N ALA A 176 8.85 -11.41 -3.82
CA ALA A 176 8.85 -10.00 -4.19
C ALA A 176 8.16 -9.80 -5.55
N ALA A 177 8.43 -10.65 -6.54
CA ALA A 177 7.77 -10.60 -7.84
C ALA A 177 6.24 -10.79 -7.74
N ILE A 178 5.77 -11.76 -6.95
CA ILE A 178 4.34 -11.98 -6.68
C ILE A 178 3.71 -10.77 -6.01
N ALA A 179 4.37 -10.16 -5.01
CA ALA A 179 3.85 -8.94 -4.38
C ALA A 179 3.69 -7.79 -5.38
N TYR A 180 4.64 -7.65 -6.31
CA TYR A 180 4.54 -6.67 -7.39
C TYR A 180 3.39 -6.97 -8.36
N ALA A 181 3.18 -8.23 -8.74
CA ALA A 181 2.03 -8.62 -9.55
C ALA A 181 0.70 -8.32 -8.85
N LEU A 182 0.59 -8.62 -7.55
CA LEU A 182 -0.60 -8.31 -6.76
C LEU A 182 -0.86 -6.80 -6.68
N GLN A 183 0.17 -5.98 -6.42
CA GLN A 183 0.04 -4.52 -6.42
C GLN A 183 -0.47 -4.00 -7.77
N ASN A 184 0.11 -4.48 -8.87
CA ASN A 184 -0.32 -4.07 -10.21
C ASN A 184 -1.74 -4.54 -10.55
N LEU A 185 -2.13 -5.75 -10.14
CA LEU A 185 -3.49 -6.28 -10.33
C LEU A 185 -4.50 -5.40 -9.59
N ILE A 186 -4.22 -5.07 -8.34
CA ILE A 186 -5.07 -4.20 -7.52
C ILE A 186 -5.16 -2.80 -8.13
N ALA A 187 -4.05 -2.20 -8.52
CA ALA A 187 -4.03 -0.88 -9.14
C ALA A 187 -4.86 -0.84 -10.43
N ARG A 188 -4.65 -1.80 -11.34
CA ARG A 188 -5.46 -1.92 -12.57
C ARG A 188 -6.94 -2.11 -12.28
N ARG A 189 -7.28 -2.88 -11.24
CA ARG A 189 -8.68 -3.06 -10.83
C ARG A 189 -9.28 -1.75 -10.34
N GLN A 190 -8.55 -0.99 -9.54
CA GLN A 190 -8.98 0.33 -9.06
C GLN A 190 -9.16 1.32 -10.22
N GLU A 191 -8.20 1.37 -11.16
CA GLU A 191 -8.30 2.18 -12.37
C GLU A 191 -9.52 1.79 -13.22
N ALA A 192 -9.78 0.50 -13.41
CA ALA A 192 -10.93 0.02 -14.18
C ALA A 192 -12.27 0.39 -13.51
N VAL A 193 -12.34 0.31 -12.18
CA VAL A 193 -13.52 0.75 -11.42
C VAL A 193 -13.70 2.26 -11.54
N GLN A 194 -12.64 3.04 -11.38
CA GLN A 194 -12.70 4.50 -11.53
C GLN A 194 -13.11 4.92 -12.95
N ALA A 195 -12.55 4.29 -13.98
CA ALA A 195 -12.92 4.54 -15.37
C ALA A 195 -14.41 4.22 -15.64
N SER A 196 -14.98 3.21 -14.96
CA SER A 196 -16.39 2.86 -15.11
C SER A 196 -17.37 3.84 -14.44
N LEU A 197 -16.88 4.81 -13.66
CA LEU A 197 -17.70 5.86 -13.05
C LEU A 197 -17.97 7.03 -14.00
N PHE A 198 -17.27 7.10 -15.14
CA PHE A 198 -17.43 8.15 -16.14
C PHE A 198 -18.21 7.63 -17.36
N ASP A 199 -19.07 8.47 -17.92
CA ASP A 199 -19.75 8.15 -19.18
C ASP A 199 -18.71 8.06 -20.32
N PRO A 200 -18.84 7.10 -21.26
CA PRO A 200 -17.86 6.90 -22.33
C PRO A 200 -17.66 8.12 -23.24
N ASP A 201 -18.61 9.06 -23.26
CA ASP A 201 -18.52 10.33 -24.01
C ASP A 201 -17.72 11.44 -23.28
N GLU A 202 -17.40 11.28 -21.98
CA GLU A 202 -16.61 12.25 -21.20
C GLU A 202 -15.14 11.82 -21.00
N LEU A 203 -14.78 10.59 -21.38
CA LEU A 203 -13.40 10.11 -21.34
C LEU A 203 -12.66 10.54 -22.61
N PRO A 204 -11.46 11.17 -22.52
CA PRO A 204 -10.59 11.27 -23.67
C PRO A 204 -10.31 9.85 -24.16
N ALA A 205 -10.63 9.58 -25.42
CA ALA A 205 -10.37 8.31 -26.08
C ALA A 205 -8.86 8.08 -26.21
N GLU A 206 -8.21 7.72 -25.11
CA GLU A 206 -6.88 7.15 -25.12
C GLU A 206 -7.03 5.75 -25.73
N SER A 207 -6.72 5.66 -27.02
CA SER A 207 -6.69 4.40 -27.74
C SER A 207 -5.77 3.43 -27.00
N SER A 208 -6.37 2.47 -26.30
CA SER A 208 -5.75 1.24 -25.84
C SER A 208 -5.36 0.41 -27.07
N ALA A 209 -4.36 0.90 -27.80
CA ALA A 209 -3.56 0.06 -28.65
C ALA A 209 -2.78 -0.83 -27.68
N ALA A 210 -3.15 -2.10 -27.62
CA ALA A 210 -2.26 -3.16 -27.19
C ALA A 210 -1.05 -3.15 -28.13
N VAL A 211 -0.11 -2.22 -27.91
CA VAL A 211 1.17 -2.22 -28.57
C VAL A 211 1.93 -3.36 -27.93
N GLN A 212 1.87 -4.51 -28.59
CA GLN A 212 2.90 -5.54 -28.46
C GLN A 212 4.20 -4.94 -28.98
N SER A 213 4.81 -4.06 -28.18
CA SER A 213 6.18 -3.66 -28.40
C SER A 213 7.04 -4.84 -28.01
N ALA A 214 7.29 -5.71 -28.99
CA ALA A 214 8.47 -6.54 -29.03
C ALA A 214 9.67 -5.58 -29.04
N VAL A 215 10.10 -5.16 -27.85
CA VAL A 215 11.38 -4.52 -27.70
C VAL A 215 12.39 -5.63 -27.95
N SER A 216 12.90 -5.69 -29.19
CA SER A 216 14.18 -6.28 -29.48
C SER A 216 15.18 -5.65 -28.52
N GLY A 217 15.48 -6.36 -27.43
CA GLY A 217 16.60 -6.02 -26.59
C GLY A 217 17.82 -6.07 -27.50
N THR A 218 18.35 -4.90 -27.86
CA THR A 218 19.75 -4.79 -28.22
C THR A 218 20.52 -5.44 -27.07
N GLU A 219 21.01 -6.66 -27.31
CA GLU A 219 21.96 -7.37 -26.44
C GLU A 219 23.28 -6.59 -26.45
N SER A 220 23.26 -5.37 -25.91
CA SER A 220 24.46 -4.74 -25.40
C SER A 220 24.89 -5.64 -24.25
N GLY A 221 26.02 -6.34 -24.41
CA GLY A 221 26.48 -7.38 -23.49
C GLY A 221 26.19 -7.01 -22.03
N VAL A 222 25.27 -7.76 -21.42
CA VAL A 222 24.80 -7.48 -20.05
C VAL A 222 25.94 -7.84 -19.11
N MET A 223 26.71 -6.83 -18.71
CA MET A 223 27.76 -7.01 -17.71
C MET A 223 27.13 -7.08 -16.32
N ALA A 224 27.41 -8.17 -15.61
CA ALA A 224 27.01 -8.33 -14.22
C ALA A 224 27.67 -7.25 -13.35
N GLY A 225 26.88 -6.63 -12.48
CA GLY A 225 27.31 -5.52 -11.66
C GLY A 225 26.46 -5.35 -10.40
N LYS A 226 26.50 -4.14 -9.82
CA LYS A 226 25.68 -3.83 -8.64
C LYS A 226 24.20 -3.80 -9.01
N LYS A 227 23.34 -3.89 -8.00
CA LYS A 227 21.88 -3.75 -8.16
C LYS A 227 21.53 -2.33 -8.62
N CYS A 228 20.78 -2.23 -9.72
CA CYS A 228 20.19 -0.99 -10.21
C CYS A 228 19.01 -0.58 -9.33
N SER A 229 18.96 0.69 -8.92
CA SER A 229 17.87 1.25 -8.11
C SER A 229 16.56 1.44 -8.87
N GLU A 230 16.60 1.58 -10.21
CA GLU A 230 15.39 1.71 -11.04
C GLU A 230 14.80 0.35 -11.40
N CYS A 231 15.50 -0.42 -12.23
CA CYS A 231 14.96 -1.66 -12.76
C CYS A 231 15.18 -2.88 -11.87
N GLY A 232 16.05 -2.80 -10.85
CA GLY A 232 16.40 -3.92 -9.97
C GLY A 232 17.42 -4.90 -10.54
N ALA A 233 17.86 -4.74 -11.80
CA ALA A 233 18.83 -5.63 -12.42
C ALA A 233 20.21 -5.52 -11.75
N TYR A 234 20.92 -6.64 -11.60
CA TYR A 234 22.31 -6.68 -11.15
C TYR A 234 23.25 -6.38 -12.32
N ALA A 235 23.10 -5.19 -12.89
CA ALA A 235 23.69 -4.80 -14.18
C ALA A 235 24.24 -3.35 -14.15
N MET A 236 24.50 -2.81 -12.96
CA MET A 236 25.06 -1.46 -12.80
C MET A 236 26.60 -1.52 -12.80
N ILE A 237 27.21 -0.80 -13.74
CA ILE A 237 28.65 -0.70 -13.98
C ILE A 237 29.12 0.75 -13.89
N ARG A 238 30.43 0.99 -13.76
CA ARG A 238 31.01 2.34 -13.92
C ARG A 238 31.36 2.56 -15.39
N LYS A 239 30.77 3.56 -16.02
CA LYS A 239 31.04 3.97 -17.40
C LYS A 239 31.28 5.48 -17.44
N ASP A 240 32.42 5.90 -17.97
CA ASP A 240 32.79 7.32 -18.11
C ASP A 240 32.74 8.10 -16.78
N GLY A 241 33.14 7.46 -15.67
CA GLY A 241 33.07 8.06 -14.33
C GLY A 241 31.67 8.11 -13.72
N CYS A 242 30.65 7.59 -14.40
CA CYS A 242 29.28 7.53 -13.90
C CYS A 242 28.82 6.10 -13.66
N ASP A 243 27.90 5.90 -12.72
CA ASP A 243 27.16 4.65 -12.63
C ASP A 243 26.20 4.54 -13.82
N TYR A 244 26.22 3.40 -14.51
CA TYR A 244 25.39 3.13 -15.68
C TYR A 244 24.81 1.72 -15.61
N CYS A 245 23.50 1.59 -15.76
CA CYS A 245 22.86 0.28 -15.85
C CYS A 245 22.82 -0.21 -17.29
N THR A 246 23.49 -1.34 -17.59
CA THR A 246 23.48 -1.93 -18.94
C THR A 246 22.12 -2.52 -19.33
N GLN A 247 21.24 -2.78 -18.35
CA GLN A 247 19.93 -3.37 -18.60
C GLN A 247 18.82 -2.35 -18.90
N CYS A 248 18.79 -1.24 -18.15
CA CYS A 248 17.76 -0.21 -18.33
C CYS A 248 18.30 1.12 -18.85
N GLY A 249 19.62 1.31 -18.96
CA GLY A 249 20.22 2.57 -19.41
C GLY A 249 20.16 3.70 -18.38
N MET A 250 19.86 3.40 -17.11
CA MET A 250 19.88 4.39 -16.02
C MET A 250 21.28 4.93 -15.80
N LEU A 251 21.40 6.25 -15.66
CA LEU A 251 22.61 6.95 -15.23
C LEU A 251 22.47 7.34 -13.76
N GLY A 252 23.41 6.89 -12.94
CA GLY A 252 23.48 7.18 -11.51
C GLY A 252 24.54 8.23 -11.18
N SER A 253 25.21 8.06 -10.04
CA SER A 253 26.18 9.05 -9.55
C SER A 253 27.43 9.12 -10.44
N CYS A 254 27.89 10.34 -10.74
CA CYS A 254 29.13 10.61 -11.46
C CYS A 254 30.20 11.14 -10.50
N GLY A 255 31.43 10.63 -10.62
CA GLY A 255 32.59 11.00 -9.78
C GLY A 255 33.89 10.36 -10.22
#